data_AF-A0A954F9X1-F1
#
_entry.id   AF-A0A954F9X1-F1
#
_cell.length_a   1.000
_cell.length_b   1.000
_cell.length_c   1.000
_cell.angle_alpha   90.00
_cell.angle_beta   90.00
_cell.angle_gamma   90.00
#
_symmetry.space_group_name_H-M   'P 1'
#
loop_
_entity.id
_entity.type
_entity.pdbx_description
1 polymer ?
#
loop_
_entity_poly.entity_id
_entity_poly.type
_entity_poly.pdbx_seq_one_letter_code
_entity_poly.pdbx_strand_id
1 'polypeptide(L)'
;MHAVRFTRNLWAVMIIVSLGAGMFVTGCGSSGGSPPSSVSDAGSGSDTAAADHSVVEKSESVSNQSQTERVAYQSGMEIGEIPMPFEVADVTGPNKGKTLCYRCLYGERPVVGIFVRELDEPTTKLIQKIDSEVAAHQDEKLAAFVVMLTDTPAEVKQELEKVASENQIKHVPLTVYEGTAGPAGYNIKPDASLNVMMWEGVVKANRAWQAGQLKPEELSEVIADTRLIIQ
;
A
#
# COMPACT_ATOMS: atom_id res chain seq x y z
N MET A 1 -44.38 15.58 10.85
CA MET A 1 -45.09 14.28 10.82
C MET A 1 -45.02 13.73 9.40
N HIS A 2 -44.39 12.58 9.21
CA HIS A 2 -44.66 11.59 8.14
C HIS A 2 -43.77 10.38 8.44
N ALA A 3 -44.37 9.31 8.99
CA ALA A 3 -43.64 8.11 9.40
C ALA A 3 -43.74 7.05 8.32
N VAL A 4 -42.61 6.57 7.80
CA VAL A 4 -42.57 5.49 6.80
C VAL A 4 -41.88 4.25 7.39
N ARG A 5 -42.75 3.45 8.02
CA ARG A 5 -42.71 1.99 8.23
C ARG A 5 -41.37 1.26 8.02
N PHE A 6 -40.72 1.06 9.15
CA PHE A 6 -40.00 -0.17 9.53
C PHE A 6 -40.50 -1.43 8.78
N THR A 7 -39.62 -2.12 8.07
CA THR A 7 -39.80 -3.53 7.66
C THR A 7 -38.64 -4.34 8.20
N ARG A 8 -38.97 -5.37 8.98
CA ARG A 8 -38.04 -6.07 9.88
C ARG A 8 -37.85 -7.50 9.39
N ASN A 9 -36.90 -7.70 8.48
CA ASN A 9 -36.56 -9.04 8.01
C ASN A 9 -35.75 -9.79 9.09
N LEU A 10 -36.45 -10.61 9.88
CA LEU A 10 -35.81 -11.71 10.60
C LEU A 10 -35.31 -12.73 9.59
N TRP A 11 -34.03 -13.10 9.66
CA TRP A 11 -33.59 -14.38 9.14
C TRP A 11 -32.82 -15.16 10.20
N ALA A 12 -32.97 -16.48 10.14
CA ALA A 12 -32.93 -17.32 11.33
C ALA A 12 -31.52 -17.77 11.71
N VAL A 13 -31.34 -17.98 13.01
CA VAL A 13 -30.18 -18.63 13.61
C VAL A 13 -30.07 -20.07 13.09
N MET A 14 -28.92 -20.44 12.52
CA MET A 14 -28.48 -21.84 12.46
C MET A 14 -27.15 -21.99 13.19
N ILE A 15 -27.22 -22.65 14.34
CA ILE A 15 -26.07 -23.10 15.12
C ILE A 15 -25.59 -24.42 14.50
N ILE A 16 -24.35 -24.46 14.01
CA ILE A 16 -23.65 -25.71 13.69
C ILE A 16 -22.52 -25.85 14.71
N VAL A 17 -22.74 -26.73 15.69
CA VAL A 17 -21.69 -27.24 16.57
C VAL A 17 -20.97 -28.36 15.82
N SER A 18 -19.65 -28.26 15.66
CA SER A 18 -18.81 -29.33 15.15
C SER A 18 -17.65 -29.58 16.11
N LEU A 19 -17.62 -30.77 16.70
CA LEU A 19 -16.53 -31.25 17.56
C LEU A 19 -15.34 -31.75 16.71
N GLY A 20 -14.13 -31.52 17.22
CA GLY A 20 -12.87 -32.12 16.77
C GLY A 20 -11.70 -31.37 17.40
N ALA A 21 -11.08 -31.84 18.49
CA ALA A 21 -10.07 -32.91 18.47
C ALA A 21 -9.09 -32.70 17.28
N GLY A 22 -7.87 -32.16 17.44
CA GLY A 22 -7.03 -32.05 18.63
C GLY A 22 -5.98 -33.15 18.63
N MET A 23 -4.81 -32.88 18.05
CA MET A 23 -3.59 -33.69 18.19
C MET A 23 -2.36 -32.79 17.98
N PHE A 24 -1.45 -32.80 18.95
CA PHE A 24 -0.13 -32.19 18.86
C PHE A 24 0.82 -33.10 18.09
N VAL A 25 1.70 -32.54 17.26
CA VAL A 25 2.96 -33.19 16.88
C VAL A 25 4.11 -32.23 17.15
N THR A 26 4.90 -32.54 18.16
CA THR A 26 6.17 -31.88 18.49
C THR A 26 7.28 -32.38 17.57
N GLY A 27 7.95 -31.48 16.84
CA GLY A 27 9.16 -31.77 16.08
C GLY A 27 10.36 -31.00 16.66
N CYS A 28 11.39 -31.72 17.13
CA CYS A 28 12.59 -31.15 17.75
C CYS A 28 13.82 -31.38 16.85
N GLY A 29 14.73 -30.40 16.75
CA GLY A 29 16.03 -30.49 16.04
C GLY A 29 16.55 -29.08 15.69
N SER A 30 17.43 -28.44 16.47
CA SER A 30 18.89 -28.62 16.56
C SER A 30 19.63 -28.51 15.20
N SER A 31 20.77 -27.81 15.05
CA SER A 31 21.50 -26.86 15.92
C SER A 31 22.81 -26.39 15.24
N GLY A 32 23.21 -25.13 15.43
CA GLY A 32 24.56 -24.60 15.11
C GLY A 32 24.84 -24.33 13.61
N GLY A 33 25.76 -23.44 13.23
CA GLY A 33 26.58 -22.52 14.01
C GLY A 33 27.43 -21.62 13.08
N SER A 34 27.88 -20.46 13.57
CA SER A 34 28.68 -19.45 12.84
C SER A 34 30.05 -19.23 13.53
N PRO A 35 30.92 -18.30 13.07
CA PRO A 35 31.34 -17.91 11.71
C PRO A 35 32.84 -18.35 11.57
N PRO A 36 33.93 -17.55 11.36
CA PRO A 36 34.17 -16.25 10.70
C PRO A 36 35.40 -16.21 9.74
N SER A 37 35.85 -14.99 9.38
CA SER A 37 37.15 -14.62 8.76
C SER A 37 37.27 -14.84 7.23
N SER A 38 37.98 -14.00 6.44
CA SER A 38 38.86 -12.85 6.77
C SER A 38 39.06 -11.90 5.58
N VAL A 39 39.50 -10.66 5.91
CA VAL A 39 40.38 -9.72 5.17
C VAL A 39 41.34 -10.36 4.14
N SER A 40 41.91 -9.67 3.14
CA SER A 40 41.87 -8.30 2.57
C SER A 40 42.85 -8.28 1.37
N ASP A 41 42.73 -7.37 0.40
CA ASP A 41 43.95 -6.85 -0.23
C ASP A 41 43.79 -5.44 -0.84
N ALA A 42 44.91 -4.74 -0.99
CA ALA A 42 45.01 -3.37 -1.48
C ALA A 42 46.00 -3.28 -2.66
N GLY A 43 45.66 -2.46 -3.66
CA GLY A 43 46.52 -2.25 -4.84
C GLY A 43 46.51 -0.79 -5.28
N SER A 44 47.61 -0.08 -5.04
CA SER A 44 47.80 1.33 -5.40
C SER A 44 48.38 1.47 -6.82
N GLY A 45 48.09 2.58 -7.50
CA GLY A 45 48.71 2.96 -8.77
C GLY A 45 48.22 4.32 -9.27
N SER A 46 49.10 5.33 -9.28
CA SER A 46 48.81 6.70 -9.72
C SER A 46 49.37 6.97 -11.13
N ASP A 47 48.77 7.92 -11.86
CA ASP A 47 49.45 9.13 -12.37
C ASP A 47 48.71 9.86 -13.53
N THR A 48 48.43 11.15 -13.29
CA THR A 48 48.77 12.29 -14.18
C THR A 48 48.08 12.53 -15.54
N ALA A 49 47.03 13.37 -15.48
CA ALA A 49 46.85 14.67 -16.18
C ALA A 49 46.41 14.81 -17.68
N ALA A 50 45.36 15.65 -17.81
CA ALA A 50 45.17 16.80 -18.72
C ALA A 50 44.62 16.65 -20.16
N ALA A 51 43.41 17.22 -20.35
CA ALA A 51 42.77 17.76 -21.59
C ALA A 51 42.50 16.77 -22.76
N ASP A 52 41.49 16.93 -23.62
CA ASP A 52 40.73 18.14 -24.00
C ASP A 52 39.25 17.86 -24.39
N HIS A 53 38.48 18.92 -24.61
CA HIS A 53 37.10 19.03 -25.13
C HIS A 53 36.56 17.89 -26.04
N SER A 54 35.31 17.45 -25.84
CA SER A 54 34.12 17.99 -26.56
C SER A 54 32.84 17.10 -26.50
N VAL A 55 31.70 17.77 -26.31
CA VAL A 55 30.32 17.40 -26.70
C VAL A 55 29.83 15.97 -26.39
N VAL A 56 29.10 15.82 -25.29
CA VAL A 56 28.08 14.77 -25.10
C VAL A 56 26.82 15.37 -24.46
N GLU A 57 25.80 15.65 -25.27
CA GLU A 57 24.41 15.55 -24.84
C GLU A 57 23.70 14.65 -25.86
N LYS A 58 23.56 13.37 -25.51
CA LYS A 58 22.43 12.80 -24.76
C LYS A 58 21.36 12.32 -25.74
N SER A 59 21.67 11.17 -26.33
CA SER A 59 20.68 10.33 -27.01
C SER A 59 19.50 10.07 -26.08
N GLU A 60 18.33 10.56 -26.46
CA GLU A 60 17.06 10.24 -25.80
C GLU A 60 16.80 8.73 -25.95
N SER A 61 17.04 7.98 -24.88
CA SER A 61 16.61 6.59 -24.80
C SER A 61 15.11 6.58 -24.52
N VAL A 62 14.33 6.58 -25.61
CA VAL A 62 12.87 6.43 -25.59
C VAL A 62 12.51 5.06 -25.01
N SER A 63 12.44 5.01 -23.68
CA SER A 63 12.10 3.84 -22.89
C SER A 63 10.58 3.74 -22.74
N ASN A 64 9.93 3.38 -23.85
CA ASN A 64 8.63 2.70 -23.93
C ASN A 64 7.65 2.93 -22.75
N GLN A 65 7.20 4.16 -22.53
CA GLN A 65 6.19 4.52 -21.50
C GLN A 65 4.74 4.25 -21.95
N SER A 66 4.54 3.60 -23.10
CA SER A 66 3.26 3.59 -23.83
C SER A 66 2.11 2.82 -23.14
N GLN A 67 2.37 2.16 -22.00
CA GLN A 67 1.33 1.54 -21.16
C GLN A 67 0.95 2.38 -19.93
N THR A 68 1.69 3.45 -19.62
CA THR A 68 1.40 4.39 -18.51
C THR A 68 0.84 5.73 -19.03
N GLU A 69 0.69 5.89 -20.35
CA GLU A 69 0.43 7.16 -21.05
C GLU A 69 -1.01 7.70 -20.93
N ARG A 70 -1.72 7.40 -19.83
CA ARG A 70 -3.06 7.95 -19.50
C ARG A 70 -3.20 8.40 -18.04
N VAL A 71 -2.10 8.69 -17.34
CA VAL A 71 -2.18 9.33 -16.01
C VAL A 71 -2.73 10.75 -16.17
N ALA A 72 -4.04 10.90 -16.00
CA ALA A 72 -4.75 12.18 -16.17
C ALA A 72 -4.32 13.25 -15.16
N TYR A 73 -3.76 12.83 -14.02
CA TYR A 73 -3.27 13.70 -12.97
C TYR A 73 -2.09 13.01 -12.23
N GLN A 74 -0.94 13.69 -12.17
CA GLN A 74 0.28 13.17 -11.53
C GLN A 74 0.41 13.66 -10.09
N SER A 75 0.66 12.75 -9.14
CA SER A 75 0.99 12.99 -7.73
C SER A 75 1.60 11.70 -7.18
N GLY A 76 2.32 11.74 -6.06
CA GLY A 76 2.99 10.56 -5.50
C GLY A 76 4.44 10.40 -5.99
N MET A 77 5.07 9.30 -5.58
CA MET A 77 6.45 8.92 -5.93
C MET A 77 6.60 8.55 -7.42
N GLU A 78 7.79 8.77 -7.98
CA GLU A 78 8.10 8.37 -9.36
C GLU A 78 8.31 6.85 -9.49
N ILE A 79 8.05 6.30 -10.68
CA ILE A 79 8.28 4.88 -10.96
C ILE A 79 9.79 4.58 -10.85
N GLY A 80 10.14 3.57 -10.07
CA GLY A 80 11.52 3.22 -9.75
C GLY A 80 12.07 3.82 -8.46
N GLU A 81 11.38 4.76 -7.81
CA GLU A 81 11.79 5.24 -6.48
C GLU A 81 11.57 4.17 -5.39
N ILE A 82 12.31 4.28 -4.28
CA ILE A 82 12.20 3.38 -3.12
C ILE A 82 11.33 4.03 -2.05
N PRO A 83 10.15 3.47 -1.70
CA PRO A 83 9.30 4.02 -0.65
C PRO A 83 10.00 3.99 0.71
N MET A 84 10.16 5.18 1.31
CA MET A 84 10.87 5.37 2.58
C MET A 84 10.03 4.97 3.79
N PRO A 85 10.64 4.61 4.93
CA PRO A 85 9.93 4.38 6.19
C PRO A 85 9.15 5.62 6.66
N PHE A 86 7.92 5.41 7.13
CA PHE A 86 7.12 6.40 7.86
C PHE A 86 6.19 5.67 8.83
N GLU A 87 5.74 6.36 9.89
CA GLU A 87 4.82 5.80 10.87
C GLU A 87 3.38 6.27 10.64
N VAL A 88 2.43 5.40 10.96
CA VAL A 88 0.99 5.68 10.98
C VAL A 88 0.36 5.06 12.22
N ALA A 89 -0.72 5.65 12.73
CA ALA A 89 -1.52 5.02 13.77
C ALA A 89 -2.58 4.11 13.13
N ASP A 90 -2.56 2.83 13.49
CA ASP A 90 -3.47 1.80 13.00
C ASP A 90 -4.84 1.92 13.67
N VAL A 91 -5.89 2.02 12.85
CA VAL A 91 -7.28 2.18 13.30
C VAL A 91 -8.08 0.90 13.09
N THR A 92 -7.79 0.14 12.02
CA THR A 92 -8.43 -1.15 11.74
C THR A 92 -7.40 -2.17 11.27
N GLY A 93 -7.58 -3.44 11.68
CA GLY A 93 -6.66 -4.53 11.35
C GLY A 93 -5.94 -5.12 12.58
N PRO A 94 -4.92 -5.96 12.37
CA PRO A 94 -4.29 -6.74 13.44
C PRO A 94 -3.43 -5.92 14.41
N ASN A 95 -3.10 -4.67 14.06
CA ASN A 95 -2.30 -3.77 14.91
C ASN A 95 -3.11 -2.59 15.47
N LYS A 96 -4.44 -2.64 15.40
CA LYS A 96 -5.34 -1.58 15.89
C LYS A 96 -4.92 -1.00 17.23
N GLY A 97 -4.81 0.33 17.28
CA GLY A 97 -4.42 1.10 18.46
C GLY A 97 -2.90 1.27 18.65
N LYS A 98 -2.07 0.75 17.75
CA LYS A 98 -0.61 0.96 17.74
C LYS A 98 -0.20 2.00 16.70
N THR A 99 0.94 2.63 16.91
CA THR A 99 1.69 3.35 15.86
C THR A 99 2.77 2.42 15.32
N LEU A 100 2.91 2.32 14.00
CA LEU A 100 3.92 1.49 13.34
C LEU A 100 4.25 1.94 11.91
N CYS A 101 5.37 1.44 11.39
CA CYS A 101 5.78 1.59 10.00
C CYS A 101 5.34 0.38 9.14
N TYR A 102 4.31 0.55 8.30
CA TYR A 102 3.83 -0.52 7.42
C TYR A 102 4.85 -0.92 6.34
N ARG A 103 5.63 0.04 5.81
CA ARG A 103 6.77 -0.21 4.91
C ARG A 103 7.82 -1.15 5.53
N CYS A 104 7.99 -1.06 6.84
CA CYS A 104 8.94 -1.85 7.62
C CYS A 104 8.36 -3.23 7.98
N LEU A 105 7.08 -3.28 8.38
CA LEU A 105 6.36 -4.51 8.72
C LEU A 105 6.22 -5.46 7.52
N TYR A 106 5.94 -4.91 6.33
CA TYR A 106 5.73 -5.71 5.12
C TYR A 106 7.04 -6.08 4.39
N GLY A 107 8.16 -5.41 4.67
CA GLY A 107 9.48 -5.80 4.19
C GLY A 107 9.60 -5.82 2.65
N GLU A 108 9.86 -7.00 2.09
CA GLU A 108 10.00 -7.22 0.63
C GLU A 108 8.70 -7.62 -0.07
N ARG A 109 7.58 -7.74 0.67
CA ARG A 109 6.28 -8.10 0.08
C ARG A 109 5.85 -7.08 -1.00
N PRO A 110 5.05 -7.50 -1.98
CA PRO A 110 4.34 -6.57 -2.84
C PRO A 110 3.25 -5.83 -2.05
N VAL A 111 3.23 -4.51 -2.15
CA VAL A 111 2.35 -3.64 -1.36
C VAL A 111 1.61 -2.63 -2.23
N VAL A 112 0.31 -2.46 -1.96
CA VAL A 112 -0.51 -1.34 -2.42
C VAL A 112 -0.70 -0.33 -1.28
N GLY A 113 -0.04 0.82 -1.36
CA GLY A 113 -0.23 1.94 -0.43
C GLY A 113 -1.26 2.92 -0.99
N ILE A 114 -2.33 3.15 -0.24
CA ILE A 114 -3.47 3.97 -0.65
C ILE A 114 -3.53 5.21 0.24
N PHE A 115 -3.28 6.40 -0.29
CA PHE A 115 -3.30 7.64 0.46
C PHE A 115 -4.57 8.43 0.13
N VAL A 116 -5.31 8.84 1.15
CA VAL A 116 -6.62 9.48 1.01
C VAL A 116 -6.78 10.69 1.91
N ARG A 117 -7.60 11.66 1.48
CA ARG A 117 -8.09 12.77 2.31
C ARG A 117 -9.56 12.60 2.69
N GLU A 118 -10.29 11.83 1.90
CA GLU A 118 -11.71 11.58 2.01
C GLU A 118 -12.01 10.15 1.56
N LEU A 119 -13.14 9.60 2.00
CA LEU A 119 -13.60 8.26 1.65
C LEU A 119 -14.98 8.38 1.01
N ASP A 120 -15.00 8.81 -0.25
CA ASP A 120 -16.20 8.79 -1.07
C ASP A 120 -16.56 7.36 -1.52
N GLU A 121 -17.73 7.19 -2.14
CA GLU A 121 -18.21 5.87 -2.59
C GLU A 121 -17.25 5.23 -3.62
N PRO A 122 -16.74 5.92 -4.66
CA PRO A 122 -15.72 5.40 -5.56
C PRO A 122 -14.45 4.91 -4.84
N THR A 123 -13.90 5.71 -3.91
CA THR A 123 -12.67 5.38 -3.18
C THR A 123 -12.89 4.18 -2.25
N THR A 124 -13.99 4.15 -1.52
CA THR A 124 -14.35 3.02 -0.64
C THR A 124 -14.52 1.73 -1.44
N LYS A 125 -15.17 1.81 -2.61
CA LYS A 125 -15.35 0.68 -3.52
C LYS A 125 -14.05 0.20 -4.16
N LEU A 126 -13.08 1.09 -4.39
CA LEU A 126 -11.73 0.71 -4.79
C LEU A 126 -11.00 -0.04 -3.66
N ILE A 127 -11.07 0.45 -2.42
CA ILE A 127 -10.47 -0.21 -1.25
C ILE A 127 -11.07 -1.61 -1.04
N GLN A 128 -12.39 -1.79 -1.17
CA GLN A 128 -13.04 -3.11 -1.12
C GLN A 128 -12.52 -4.09 -2.19
N LYS A 129 -12.23 -3.59 -3.40
CA LYS A 129 -11.65 -4.43 -4.46
C LYS A 129 -10.22 -4.84 -4.11
N ILE A 130 -9.39 -3.89 -3.64
CA ILE A 130 -8.02 -4.19 -3.20
C ILE A 130 -8.03 -5.16 -1.99
N ASP A 131 -8.99 -5.05 -1.07
CA ASP A 131 -9.21 -6.00 0.02
C ASP A 131 -9.49 -7.42 -0.49
N SER A 132 -10.25 -7.53 -1.58
CA SER A 132 -10.53 -8.79 -2.26
C SER A 132 -9.30 -9.35 -2.98
N GLU A 133 -8.48 -8.52 -3.62
CA GLU A 133 -7.21 -8.96 -4.22
C GLU A 133 -6.20 -9.42 -3.16
N VAL A 134 -6.07 -8.71 -2.03
CA VAL A 134 -5.22 -9.13 -0.91
C VAL A 134 -5.70 -10.46 -0.32
N ALA A 135 -7.02 -10.70 -0.25
CA ALA A 135 -7.59 -11.97 0.19
C ALA A 135 -7.34 -13.12 -0.82
N ALA A 136 -7.34 -12.82 -2.12
CA ALA A 136 -7.09 -13.78 -3.19
C ALA A 136 -5.59 -14.14 -3.33
N HIS A 137 -4.70 -13.16 -3.17
CA HIS A 137 -3.26 -13.27 -3.41
C HIS A 137 -2.43 -13.36 -2.11
N GLN A 138 -2.90 -14.18 -1.17
CA GLN A 138 -2.22 -14.42 0.11
C GLN A 138 -0.94 -15.25 -0.03
N ASP A 139 -0.87 -16.15 -1.02
CA ASP A 139 0.28 -17.03 -1.25
C ASP A 139 1.46 -16.25 -1.86
N GLU A 140 1.17 -15.31 -2.76
CA GLU A 140 2.05 -14.27 -3.30
C GLU A 140 2.35 -13.16 -2.27
N LYS A 141 1.73 -13.26 -1.09
CA LYS A 141 1.90 -12.34 0.05
C LYS A 141 1.55 -10.89 -0.29
N LEU A 142 0.62 -10.65 -1.21
CA LEU A 142 0.10 -9.30 -1.47
C LEU A 142 -0.32 -8.63 -0.16
N ALA A 143 -0.01 -7.36 -0.02
CA ALA A 143 -0.40 -6.54 1.12
C ALA A 143 -0.96 -5.21 0.63
N ALA A 144 -1.78 -4.59 1.47
CA ALA A 144 -2.19 -3.21 1.28
C ALA A 144 -2.37 -2.52 2.63
N PHE A 145 -2.46 -1.20 2.60
CA PHE A 145 -2.90 -0.37 3.72
C PHE A 145 -3.38 0.99 3.20
N VAL A 146 -4.36 1.58 3.90
CA VAL A 146 -4.86 2.93 3.62
C VAL A 146 -4.29 3.90 4.65
N VAL A 147 -3.85 5.06 4.18
CA VAL A 147 -3.33 6.17 4.97
C VAL A 147 -4.24 7.38 4.79
N MET A 148 -5.07 7.65 5.81
CA MET A 148 -5.87 8.87 5.90
C MET A 148 -4.97 10.04 6.33
N LEU A 149 -4.80 11.01 5.44
CA LEU A 149 -4.02 12.22 5.62
C LEU A 149 -4.89 13.32 6.24
N THR A 150 -4.69 13.62 7.52
CA THR A 150 -5.50 14.61 8.23
C THR A 150 -4.70 15.35 9.30
N ASP A 151 -5.08 16.61 9.54
CA ASP A 151 -4.56 17.42 10.64
C ASP A 151 -5.34 17.16 11.95
N THR A 152 -6.41 16.35 11.93
CA THR A 152 -7.15 15.87 13.12
C THR A 152 -7.24 14.34 13.24
N PRO A 153 -6.12 13.60 13.38
CA PRO A 153 -6.10 12.12 13.40
C PRO A 153 -6.99 11.45 14.45
N ALA A 154 -7.33 12.13 15.54
CA ALA A 154 -8.20 11.60 16.59
C ALA A 154 -9.69 11.59 16.20
N GLU A 155 -10.14 12.57 15.40
CA GLU A 155 -11.55 12.78 15.06
C GLU A 155 -12.04 11.76 14.03
N VAL A 156 -11.18 11.38 13.08
CA VAL A 156 -11.55 10.49 11.96
C VAL A 156 -11.56 9.00 12.34
N LYS A 157 -10.97 8.60 13.49
CA LYS A 157 -10.79 7.16 13.81
C LYS A 157 -12.11 6.39 13.87
N GLN A 158 -13.12 6.95 14.54
CA GLN A 158 -14.40 6.28 14.69
C GLN A 158 -15.11 6.10 13.34
N GLU A 159 -14.98 7.06 12.42
CA GLU A 159 -15.55 6.93 11.08
C GLU A 159 -14.78 5.91 10.23
N LEU A 160 -13.46 5.84 10.34
CA LEU A 160 -12.67 4.77 9.68
C LEU A 160 -13.07 3.37 10.18
N GLU A 161 -13.25 3.19 11.49
CA GLU A 161 -13.75 1.92 12.06
C GLU A 161 -15.13 1.54 11.51
N LYS A 162 -16.03 2.53 11.40
CA LYS A 162 -17.36 2.37 10.83
C LYS A 162 -17.30 2.02 9.34
N VAL A 163 -16.55 2.76 8.53
CA VAL A 163 -16.37 2.51 7.09
C VAL A 163 -15.82 1.10 6.86
N ALA A 164 -14.80 0.66 7.59
CA ALA A 164 -14.27 -0.71 7.47
C ALA A 164 -15.32 -1.78 7.80
N SER A 165 -16.10 -1.58 8.87
CA SER A 165 -17.14 -2.51 9.29
C SER A 165 -18.31 -2.59 8.29
N GLU A 166 -18.83 -1.44 7.87
CA GLU A 166 -19.97 -1.35 6.93
C GLU A 166 -19.60 -1.88 5.54
N ASN A 167 -18.36 -1.66 5.10
CA ASN A 167 -17.86 -2.09 3.80
C ASN A 167 -17.12 -3.43 3.82
N GLN A 168 -17.07 -4.11 4.97
CA GLN A 168 -16.46 -5.43 5.18
C GLN A 168 -14.96 -5.51 4.81
N ILE A 169 -14.22 -4.41 4.95
CA ILE A 169 -12.77 -4.32 4.70
C ILE A 169 -12.06 -5.06 5.84
N LYS A 170 -11.38 -6.18 5.54
CA LYS A 170 -10.82 -7.13 6.54
C LYS A 170 -9.32 -7.31 6.45
N HIS A 171 -8.77 -7.14 5.26
CA HIS A 171 -7.38 -7.46 4.89
C HIS A 171 -6.55 -6.20 4.66
N VAL A 172 -7.18 -5.05 4.37
CA VAL A 172 -6.53 -3.74 4.26
C VAL A 172 -6.70 -2.94 5.56
N PRO A 173 -5.63 -2.70 6.35
CA PRO A 173 -5.68 -1.80 7.49
C PRO A 173 -6.01 -0.37 7.07
N LEU A 174 -6.97 0.26 7.75
CA LEU A 174 -7.17 1.71 7.67
C LEU A 174 -6.33 2.36 8.78
N THR A 175 -5.53 3.34 8.40
CA THR A 175 -4.58 4.02 9.29
C THR A 175 -4.70 5.53 9.14
N VAL A 176 -4.23 6.28 10.14
CA VAL A 176 -4.13 7.74 10.08
C VAL A 176 -2.68 8.20 10.15
N TYR A 177 -2.38 9.22 9.35
CA TYR A 177 -1.13 9.96 9.37
C TYR A 177 -1.44 11.41 9.78
N GLU A 178 -0.62 11.97 10.67
CA GLU A 178 -0.75 13.35 11.13
C GLU A 178 -0.10 14.29 10.11
N GLY A 179 -0.94 15.11 9.48
CA GLY A 179 -0.51 16.10 8.49
C GLY A 179 -1.07 15.82 7.10
N THR A 180 -1.68 16.85 6.52
CA THR A 180 -2.22 16.83 5.15
C THR A 180 -1.16 16.72 4.05
N ALA A 181 0.11 17.08 4.27
CA ALA A 181 1.15 16.96 3.25
C ALA A 181 1.52 15.51 2.88
N GLY A 182 1.15 14.53 3.70
CA GLY A 182 1.64 13.16 3.58
C GLY A 182 3.06 12.95 4.09
N PRO A 183 3.59 11.72 4.00
CA PRO A 183 4.94 11.42 4.47
C PRO A 183 6.02 12.11 3.62
N ALA A 184 7.13 12.48 4.25
CA ALA A 184 8.25 13.11 3.56
C ALA A 184 8.80 12.21 2.44
N GLY A 185 8.99 12.78 1.24
CA GLY A 185 9.45 12.07 0.06
C GLY A 185 8.38 11.28 -0.70
N TYR A 186 7.13 11.19 -0.20
CA TYR A 186 6.04 10.54 -0.93
C TYR A 186 5.36 11.43 -1.97
N ASN A 187 5.72 12.72 -2.04
CA ASN A 187 5.36 13.67 -3.10
C ASN A 187 3.84 13.77 -3.40
N ILE A 188 3.01 13.58 -2.38
CA ILE A 188 1.55 13.64 -2.49
C ILE A 188 1.11 15.10 -2.59
N LYS A 189 0.54 15.48 -3.74
CA LYS A 189 0.09 16.85 -3.98
C LYS A 189 -1.09 17.24 -3.07
N PRO A 190 -1.23 18.53 -2.72
CA PRO A 190 -2.34 19.01 -1.87
C PRO A 190 -3.73 18.71 -2.42
N ASP A 191 -3.88 18.79 -3.75
CA ASP A 191 -5.14 18.59 -4.48
C ASP A 191 -5.40 17.13 -4.90
N ALA A 192 -4.50 16.20 -4.57
CA ALA A 192 -4.77 14.77 -4.67
C ALA A 192 -5.72 14.36 -3.52
N SER A 193 -6.93 13.94 -3.85
CA SER A 193 -7.89 13.35 -2.90
C SER A 193 -7.56 11.88 -2.60
N LEU A 194 -7.09 11.18 -3.64
CA LEU A 194 -6.68 9.79 -3.66
C LEU A 194 -5.36 9.66 -4.42
N ASN A 195 -4.44 8.88 -3.88
CA ASN A 195 -3.21 8.46 -4.53
C ASN A 195 -2.95 6.98 -4.22
N VAL A 196 -2.73 6.16 -5.24
CA VAL A 196 -2.46 4.72 -5.12
C VAL A 196 -1.10 4.43 -5.70
N MET A 197 -0.17 4.03 -4.82
CA MET A 197 1.18 3.60 -5.19
C MET A 197 1.33 2.12 -4.94
N MET A 198 1.92 1.42 -5.91
CA MET A 198 2.15 -0.02 -5.87
C MET A 198 3.65 -0.28 -5.99
N TRP A 199 4.21 -1.04 -5.06
CA TRP A 199 5.64 -1.31 -5.03
C TRP A 199 5.98 -2.74 -4.62
N GLU A 200 7.12 -3.19 -5.15
CA GLU A 200 7.85 -4.37 -4.70
C GLU A 200 9.34 -3.99 -4.80
N GLY A 201 9.97 -3.74 -3.65
CA GLY A 201 11.26 -3.05 -3.55
C GLY A 201 11.20 -1.56 -3.93
N VAL A 202 10.84 -1.29 -5.19
CA VAL A 202 10.64 0.03 -5.81
C VAL A 202 9.20 0.20 -6.30
N VAL A 203 8.76 1.45 -6.49
CA VAL A 203 7.46 1.78 -7.10
C VAL A 203 7.40 1.21 -8.53
N LYS A 204 6.33 0.45 -8.83
CA LYS A 204 6.05 -0.16 -10.14
C LYS A 204 4.87 0.51 -10.84
N ALA A 205 3.87 0.97 -10.09
CA ALA A 205 2.75 1.74 -10.59
C ALA A 205 2.36 2.85 -9.59
N ASN A 206 1.89 3.98 -10.12
CA ASN A 206 1.38 5.11 -9.35
C ASN A 206 0.23 5.77 -10.14
N ARG A 207 -0.91 6.00 -9.47
CA ARG A 207 -2.05 6.74 -10.01
C ARG A 207 -2.64 7.68 -8.97
N ALA A 208 -3.16 8.81 -9.44
CA ALA A 208 -3.71 9.84 -8.56
C ALA A 208 -4.95 10.49 -9.16
N TRP A 209 -5.85 10.95 -8.28
CA TRP A 209 -7.08 11.62 -8.64
C TRP A 209 -7.35 12.82 -7.71
N GLN A 210 -7.83 13.91 -8.31
CA GLN A 210 -8.44 15.00 -7.53
C GLN A 210 -9.86 14.58 -7.10
N ALA A 211 -10.46 15.33 -6.16
CA ALA A 211 -11.76 15.00 -5.58
C ALA A 211 -12.83 14.74 -6.66
N GLY A 212 -13.53 13.61 -6.55
CA GLY A 212 -14.59 13.19 -7.47
C GLY A 212 -14.15 12.84 -8.91
N GLN A 213 -12.85 12.70 -9.18
CA GLN A 213 -12.34 12.35 -10.52
C GLN A 213 -12.13 10.86 -10.76
N LEU A 214 -12.15 10.01 -9.73
CA LEU A 214 -12.02 8.56 -9.88
C LEU A 214 -13.26 7.97 -10.56
N LYS A 215 -13.10 7.43 -11.77
CA LYS A 215 -14.21 6.87 -12.56
C LYS A 215 -14.36 5.35 -12.37
N PRO A 216 -15.57 4.79 -12.53
CA PRO A 216 -15.83 3.35 -12.38
C PRO A 216 -14.94 2.45 -13.24
N GLU A 217 -14.57 2.89 -14.44
CA GLU A 217 -13.66 2.16 -15.34
C GLU A 217 -12.22 2.08 -14.80
N GLU A 218 -11.72 3.15 -14.16
CA GLU A 218 -10.35 3.23 -13.64
C GLU A 218 -10.13 2.29 -12.46
N LEU A 219 -11.18 1.94 -11.70
CA LEU A 219 -11.11 0.88 -10.69
C LEU A 219 -10.63 -0.45 -11.28
N SER A 220 -10.97 -0.75 -12.54
CA SER A 220 -10.49 -1.97 -13.19
C SER A 220 -9.03 -1.88 -13.64
N GLU A 221 -8.54 -0.68 -13.96
CA GLU A 221 -7.14 -0.43 -14.28
C GLU A 221 -6.26 -0.53 -13.03
N VAL A 222 -6.68 0.03 -11.89
CA VAL A 222 -5.96 -0.13 -10.61
C VAL A 222 -5.86 -1.60 -10.22
N ILE A 223 -6.93 -2.39 -10.38
CA ILE A 223 -6.89 -3.82 -10.09
C ILE A 223 -6.04 -4.61 -11.10
N ALA A 224 -5.92 -4.15 -12.34
CA ALA A 224 -4.95 -4.70 -13.29
C ALA A 224 -3.50 -4.40 -12.86
N ASP A 225 -3.21 -3.19 -12.38
CA ASP A 225 -1.86 -2.78 -11.93
C ASP A 225 -1.35 -3.60 -10.73
N THR A 226 -2.23 -4.16 -9.88
CA THR A 226 -1.80 -5.07 -8.78
C THR A 226 -1.02 -6.29 -9.30
N ARG A 227 -1.27 -6.69 -10.55
CA ARG A 227 -0.58 -7.80 -11.24
C ARG A 227 0.84 -7.46 -11.67
N LEU A 228 1.26 -6.20 -11.54
CA LEU A 228 2.62 -5.75 -11.83
C LEU A 228 3.57 -5.90 -10.63
N ILE A 229 3.02 -6.20 -9.43
CA ILE A 229 3.80 -6.35 -8.19
C ILE A 229 3.77 -7.78 -7.63
N ILE A 230 2.73 -8.57 -7.90
CA ILE A 230 2.71 -10.00 -7.52
C ILE A 230 3.55 -10.84 -8.51
N GLN A 231 4.37 -11.76 -7.98
CA GLN A 231 5.23 -12.69 -8.73
C GLN A 231 4.83 -14.15 -8.50
#